data_AF-A0A3N4PDW8-F1
#
_entry.id   AF-A0A3N4PDW8-F1
#
_cell.length_a   1.000
_cell.length_b   1.000
_cell.length_c   1.000
_cell.angle_alpha   90.00
_cell.angle_beta   90.00
_cell.angle_gamma   90.00
#
_symmetry.space_group_name_H-M   'P 1'
#
loop_
_entity.id
_entity.type
_entity.pdbx_description
1 polymer ?
#
loop_
_entity_poly.entity_id
_entity_poly.type
_entity_poly.pdbx_seq_one_letter_code
_entity_poly.pdbx_strand_id
1 'polypeptide(L)'
;MFKVGEIVVCVNAKRRWYRLGGLRENEMYTVTGFNPYDGGLILKEVKSPRSGYHAFAANRFRKVDYAFATKVLEELQAEQQPMPKPEIEPELQPQKFELSLLN
;
A
#
# COMPACT_ATOMS: atom_id res chain seq x y z
N MET A 1 -10.22 12.02 -14.91
CA MET A 1 -9.64 13.38 -14.78
C MET A 1 -9.17 13.60 -13.34
N PHE A 2 -7.99 14.20 -13.14
CA PHE A 2 -7.45 14.51 -11.80
C PHE A 2 -8.17 15.71 -11.18
N LYS A 3 -8.13 15.85 -9.85
CA LYS A 3 -8.68 16.99 -9.10
C LYS A 3 -7.64 17.63 -8.18
N VAL A 4 -7.80 18.92 -7.88
CA VAL A 4 -7.00 19.58 -6.83
C VAL A 4 -7.32 18.95 -5.48
N GLY A 5 -6.30 18.74 -4.66
CA GLY A 5 -6.37 18.02 -3.39
C GLY A 5 -6.31 16.49 -3.52
N GLU A 6 -6.32 15.95 -4.74
CA GLU A 6 -6.23 14.51 -4.96
C GLU A 6 -4.81 13.99 -4.74
N ILE A 7 -4.69 12.80 -4.15
CA ILE A 7 -3.41 12.08 -4.02
C ILE A 7 -3.21 11.20 -5.26
N VAL A 8 -2.04 11.31 -5.87
CA VAL A 8 -1.66 10.58 -7.08
C VAL A 8 -0.33 9.86 -6.89
N VAL A 9 -0.18 8.69 -7.49
CA VAL A 9 1.08 7.93 -7.48
C VAL A 9 1.84 8.20 -8.77
N CYS A 10 3.13 8.52 -8.65
CA CYS A 10 4.00 8.63 -9.81
C CYS A 10 4.37 7.23 -10.32
N VAL A 11 3.94 6.91 -11.54
CA VAL A 11 4.31 5.67 -12.25
C VAL A 11 5.50 5.84 -13.19
N ASN A 12 5.94 7.08 -13.44
CA ASN A 12 7.10 7.33 -14.30
C ASN A 12 7.87 8.60 -13.90
N ALA A 13 8.95 8.40 -13.15
CA ALA A 13 9.83 9.46 -12.67
C ALA A 13 10.96 9.85 -13.64
N LYS A 14 11.13 9.15 -14.76
CA LYS A 14 12.29 9.29 -15.66
C LYS A 14 11.98 10.09 -16.92
N ARG A 15 13.00 10.75 -17.47
CA ARG A 15 13.01 11.22 -18.86
C ARG A 15 14.29 10.74 -19.53
N ARG A 16 14.17 9.71 -20.38
CA ARG A 16 15.28 8.99 -21.03
C ARG A 16 16.38 8.56 -20.05
N TRP A 17 17.37 9.44 -19.84
CA TRP A 17 18.65 9.19 -19.18
C TRP A 17 18.85 9.90 -17.82
N TYR A 18 17.93 10.77 -17.36
CA TYR A 18 18.04 11.43 -16.04
C TYR A 18 16.71 11.55 -15.29
N ARG A 19 16.77 11.80 -13.97
CA ARG A 19 15.62 11.99 -13.08
C ARG A 19 15.00 13.39 -13.27
N LEU A 20 13.67 13.46 -13.43
CA LEU A 20 12.95 14.73 -13.63
C LEU A 20 12.83 15.51 -12.31
N GLY A 21 13.92 16.13 -11.87
CA GLY A 21 13.98 16.82 -10.59
C GLY A 21 13.85 15.83 -9.43
N GLY A 22 12.97 16.16 -8.47
CA GLY A 22 12.73 15.37 -7.25
C GLY A 22 11.67 14.26 -7.37
N LEU A 23 11.09 14.05 -8.55
CA LEU A 23 10.04 13.05 -8.74
C LEU A 23 10.62 11.63 -8.59
N ARG A 24 9.92 10.76 -7.87
CA ARG A 24 10.29 9.37 -7.64
C ARG A 24 9.13 8.43 -7.97
N GLU A 25 9.49 7.26 -8.49
CA GLU A 25 8.53 6.24 -8.89
C GLU A 25 7.93 5.56 -7.65
N ASN A 26 6.65 5.26 -7.69
CA ASN A 26 5.83 4.72 -6.60
C ASN A 26 5.67 5.64 -5.38
N GLU A 27 6.15 6.89 -5.46
CA GLU A 27 5.82 7.91 -4.45
C GLU A 27 4.47 8.57 -4.74
N MET A 28 3.81 8.96 -3.65
CA MET A 28 2.54 9.68 -3.65
C MET A 28 2.76 11.18 -3.55
N TYR A 29 1.95 11.94 -4.27
CA TYR A 29 2.01 13.39 -4.31
C TYR A 29 0.62 14.01 -4.31
N THR A 30 0.50 15.22 -3.78
CA THR A 30 -0.77 15.96 -3.70
C THR A 30 -0.87 16.95 -4.84
N VAL A 31 -1.97 16.87 -5.60
CA VAL A 31 -2.24 17.82 -6.69
C VAL A 31 -2.68 19.17 -6.12
N THR A 32 -1.96 20.23 -6.42
CA THR A 32 -2.30 21.61 -5.99
C THR A 32 -2.90 22.45 -7.11
N GLY A 33 -2.69 22.05 -8.35
CA GLY A 33 -3.19 22.78 -9.51
C GLY A 33 -2.84 22.10 -10.82
N PHE A 34 -3.17 22.79 -11.92
CA PHE A 34 -2.94 22.32 -13.26
C PHE A 34 -2.30 23.41 -14.11
N ASN A 35 -1.43 23.02 -15.02
CA ASN A 35 -0.93 23.91 -16.06
C ASN A 35 -2.08 24.22 -17.05
N PRO A 36 -2.39 25.50 -17.31
CA PRO A 36 -3.52 25.89 -18.15
C PRO A 36 -3.39 25.47 -19.63
N TYR A 37 -2.18 25.14 -20.11
CA TYR A 37 -1.95 24.81 -21.52
C TYR A 37 -2.01 23.32 -21.84
N ASP A 38 -1.41 22.47 -20.98
CA ASP A 38 -1.24 21.04 -21.24
C ASP A 38 -1.91 20.14 -20.20
N GLY A 39 -2.56 20.72 -19.19
CA GLY A 39 -3.21 19.99 -18.10
C GLY A 39 -2.23 19.22 -17.20
N GLY A 40 -0.92 19.53 -17.25
CA GLY A 40 0.08 18.96 -16.36
C GLY A 40 -0.23 19.24 -14.89
N LEU A 41 0.13 18.32 -14.00
CA LEU A 41 -0.18 18.41 -12.58
C LEU A 41 0.91 19.22 -11.88
N ILE A 42 0.47 20.21 -11.09
CA ILE A 42 1.32 20.92 -10.13
C ILE A 42 1.20 20.16 -8.82
N LEU A 43 2.33 19.81 -8.23
CA LEU A 43 2.39 19.01 -7.00
C LEU A 43 2.80 19.88 -5.82
N LYS A 44 2.33 19.53 -4.61
CA LYS A 44 2.68 20.24 -3.38
C LYS A 44 4.14 20.02 -2.99
N GLU A 45 4.61 18.78 -3.12
CA GLU A 45 5.86 18.30 -2.53
C GLU A 45 7.07 18.58 -3.43
N VAL A 46 6.87 18.55 -4.76
CA VAL A 46 7.96 18.69 -5.73
C VAL A 46 7.56 19.61 -6.87
N LYS A 47 8.51 20.43 -7.32
CA LYS A 47 8.34 21.34 -8.45
C LYS A 47 9.05 20.80 -9.68
N SER A 48 8.39 20.89 -10.84
CA SER A 48 9.04 20.55 -12.10
C SER A 48 10.11 21.60 -12.44
N PRO A 49 11.38 21.20 -12.65
CA PRO A 49 12.47 22.14 -12.89
C PRO A 49 12.45 22.76 -14.28
N ARG A 50 11.71 22.16 -15.23
CA ARG A 50 11.69 22.58 -16.65
C ARG A 50 10.39 23.21 -17.12
N SER A 51 9.36 23.21 -16.28
CA SER A 51 8.08 23.84 -16.61
C SER A 51 8.02 25.23 -16.02
N GLY A 52 7.66 26.24 -16.82
CA GLY A 52 7.39 27.59 -16.32
C GLY A 52 6.21 27.64 -15.34
N TYR A 53 5.33 26.63 -15.38
CA TYR A 53 4.22 26.44 -14.44
C TYR A 53 4.53 25.42 -13.34
N HIS A 54 5.78 24.95 -13.24
CA HIS A 54 6.21 23.92 -12.30
C HIS A 54 5.41 22.60 -12.36
N ALA A 55 4.75 22.34 -13.48
CA ALA A 55 3.91 21.16 -13.67
C ALA A 55 4.66 19.96 -14.27
N PHE A 56 4.19 18.76 -13.93
CA PHE A 56 4.61 17.49 -14.52
C PHE A 56 3.51 16.94 -15.44
N ALA A 57 3.89 16.20 -16.48
CA ALA A 57 2.92 15.64 -17.42
C ALA A 57 1.96 14.63 -16.76
N ALA A 58 0.67 14.72 -17.09
CA ALA A 58 -0.39 13.93 -16.44
C ALA A 58 -0.30 12.42 -16.63
N ASN A 59 0.24 11.97 -17.76
CA ASN A 59 0.43 10.55 -18.07
C ASN A 59 1.47 9.86 -17.17
N ARG A 60 2.19 10.61 -16.32
CA ARG A 60 3.16 10.07 -15.36
C ARG A 60 2.54 9.65 -14.05
N PHE A 61 1.26 9.93 -13.86
CA PHE A 61 0.55 9.70 -12.61
C PHE A 61 -0.63 8.76 -12.79
N ARG A 62 -0.92 8.00 -11.75
CA ARG A 62 -2.16 7.23 -11.60
C ARG A 62 -2.89 7.69 -10.35
N LYS A 63 -4.21 7.60 -10.39
CA LYS A 63 -5.06 7.86 -9.23
C LYS A 63 -4.86 6.73 -8.21
N VAL A 64 -4.89 7.09 -6.93
CA VAL A 64 -4.96 6.09 -5.85
C VAL A 64 -6.41 5.67 -5.70
N ASP A 65 -6.70 4.40 -5.91
CA ASP A 65 -8.00 3.82 -5.60
C ASP A 65 -7.95 3.23 -4.18
N TYR A 66 -8.40 4.04 -3.22
CA TYR A 66 -8.46 3.64 -1.82
C TYR A 66 -9.47 2.52 -1.57
N ALA A 67 -10.55 2.44 -2.36
CA ALA A 67 -11.54 1.38 -2.21
C ALA A 67 -10.94 0.04 -2.60
N PHE A 68 -10.21 0.00 -3.72
CA PHE A 68 -9.43 -1.16 -4.12
C PHE A 68 -8.39 -1.54 -3.06
N ALA A 69 -7.59 -0.59 -2.59
CA ALA A 69 -6.55 -0.86 -1.60
C ALA A 69 -7.12 -1.42 -0.29
N THR A 70 -8.24 -0.85 0.19
CA THR A 70 -8.93 -1.32 1.40
C THR A 70 -9.46 -2.74 1.21
N LYS A 71 -10.13 -3.01 0.09
CA LYS A 71 -10.65 -4.33 -0.23
C LYS A 71 -9.55 -5.40 -0.26
N VAL A 72 -8.42 -5.11 -0.91
CA VAL A 72 -7.28 -6.05 -0.97
C VAL A 72 -6.70 -6.30 0.41
N LEU A 73 -6.61 -5.26 1.26
CA LEU A 73 -6.15 -5.43 2.64
C LEU A 73 -7.09 -6.31 3.46
N GLU A 74 -8.41 -6.11 3.31
CA GLU A 74 -9.43 -6.94 3.96
C GLU A 74 -9.35 -8.40 3.52
N GLU A 75 -9.18 -8.66 2.21
CA GLU A 75 -9.02 -10.02 1.66
C GLU A 75 -7.76 -10.71 2.24
N LEU A 76 -6.61 -10.02 2.26
CA LEU A 76 -5.37 -10.55 2.82
C LEU A 76 -5.46 -10.83 4.33
N GLN A 77 -6.20 -9.98 5.08
CA GLN A 77 -6.45 -10.21 6.50
C GLN A 77 -7.38 -11.39 6.75
N ALA A 78 -8.40 -11.57 5.90
CA ALA A 78 -9.31 -12.70 5.98
C ALA A 78 -8.60 -14.04 5.71
N GLU A 79 -7.61 -14.07 4.81
CA GLU A 79 -6.77 -15.24 4.55
C GLU A 79 -5.82 -15.57 5.72
N GLN A 80 -5.47 -14.59 6.56
CA GLN A 80 -4.59 -14.75 7.72
C GLN A 80 -5.30 -15.23 9.00
N GLN A 81 -6.46 -15.89 8.91
CA GLN A 81 -7.07 -16.46 10.12
C GLN A 81 -6.07 -17.36 10.86
N PRO A 82 -5.90 -17.19 12.18
CA PRO A 82 -4.97 -17.99 12.95
C PRO A 82 -5.39 -19.46 12.81
N MET A 83 -4.44 -20.33 12.44
CA MET A 83 -4.71 -21.77 12.42
C MET A 83 -5.36 -22.18 13.73
N PRO A 84 -6.41 -23.03 13.72
CA PRO A 84 -6.97 -23.55 14.95
C PRO A 84 -5.83 -24.15 15.77
N LYS A 85 -5.62 -23.65 17.00
CA LYS A 85 -4.69 -24.28 17.93
C LYS A 85 -5.11 -25.75 18.06
N PRO A 86 -4.21 -26.73 17.89
CA PRO A 86 -4.56 -28.11 18.19
C PRO A 86 -5.06 -28.17 19.64
N GLU A 87 -6.27 -28.68 19.82
CA GLU A 87 -6.79 -28.99 21.15
C GLU A 87 -5.83 -30.04 21.74
N ILE A 88 -5.08 -29.64 22.77
CA ILE A 88 -4.21 -30.56 23.50
C ILE A 88 -5.14 -31.54 24.20
N GLU A 89 -5.18 -32.78 23.73
CA GLU A 89 -5.87 -33.87 24.43
C GLU A 89 -5.32 -33.95 25.86
N PRO A 90 -6.18 -33.93 26.90
CA PRO A 90 -5.71 -34.01 28.27
C PRO A 90 -4.94 -35.33 28.46
N GLU A 91 -3.70 -35.23 28.96
CA GLU A 91 -2.87 -36.39 29.28
C GLU A 91 -3.65 -37.38 30.16
N LEU A 92 -3.74 -38.64 29.70
CA LEU A 92 -4.31 -39.75 30.46
C LEU A 92 -3.57 -39.84 31.81
N GLN A 93 -4.30 -39.55 32.90
CA GLN A 93 -3.75 -39.70 34.24
C GLN A 93 -3.33 -41.17 34.49
N PRO A 94 -2.16 -41.42 35.10
CA PRO A 94 -1.72 -42.78 35.38
C PRO A 94 -2.69 -43.46 36.37
N GLN A 95 -3.26 -44.58 35.96
CA GLN A 95 -4.07 -45.42 36.84
C GLN A 95 -3.18 -45.99 37.95
N LYS A 96 -3.47 -45.60 39.20
CA LYS A 96 -2.87 -46.23 40.39
C LYS A 96 -3.50 -47.60 40.57
N PHE A 97 -2.72 -48.66 40.36
CA PHE A 97 -3.10 -50.00 40.77
C PHE A 97 -2.76 -50.18 42.26
N GLU A 98 -3.77 -50.44 43.09
CA GLU A 98 -3.55 -50.82 44.49
C GLU A 98 -3.16 -52.30 44.57
N LEU A 99 -1.95 -52.58 45.07
CA LEU A 99 -1.40 -53.92 45.33
C LEU A 99 -1.97 -54.51 46.63
N SER A 100 -3.29 -54.43 46.85
CA SER A 100 -3.91 -54.92 48.10
C SER A 100 -4.35 -56.39 48.06
N LEU A 101 -4.03 -57.14 46.99
CA LEU A 101 -4.49 -58.53 46.81
C LEU A 101 -3.36 -59.58 46.71
N LEU A 102 -2.13 -59.21 47.07
CA LEU A 102 -1.04 -60.17 47.25
C LEU A 102 -0.73 -60.30 48.74
N ASN A 103 -1.55 -61.08 49.44
CA ASN A 103 -1.19 -61.84 50.64
C ASN A 103 -2.19 -62.98 50.83
#